data_AF-A0AAD4GFQ8-F1
#
_entry.id   AF-A0AAD4GFQ8-F1
#
_cell.length_a   1.000
_cell.length_b   1.000
_cell.length_c   1.000
_cell.angle_alpha   90.00
_cell.angle_beta   90.00
_cell.angle_gamma   90.00
#
_symmetry.space_group_name_H-M   'P 1'
#
loop_
_entity.id
_entity.type
_entity.pdbx_description
1 polymer ?
#
loop_
_entity_poly.entity_id
_entity_poly.type
_entity_poly.pdbx_seq_one_letter_code
_entity_poly.pdbx_strand_id
1 'polypeptide(L)'
;MLQDPPVSVGLRRLRVYSEFELAMSTGKTIFLVYLLVELLGRRQKVAVQYPTIQGYAIFTDTVAFYPVTDVTPLKSGDRVWALSDSSEKNQSLPRIFYHNLNYTLPIQATSPKKDRWHDWSKQACADRKPRVCDNLSPFKLDLTG
;
A
#
# COMPACT_ATOMS: atom_id res chain seq x y z
N MET A 1 36.45 -35.53 -11.78
CA MET A 1 36.05 -34.63 -10.69
C MET A 1 36.49 -33.22 -11.06
N LEU A 2 35.57 -32.39 -11.57
CA LEU A 2 35.73 -30.95 -11.69
C LEU A 2 34.68 -30.32 -10.76
N GLN A 3 35.12 -29.48 -9.84
CA GLN A 3 34.24 -28.66 -9.01
C GLN A 3 33.94 -27.37 -9.78
N ASP A 4 32.66 -27.09 -10.02
CA ASP A 4 32.22 -25.78 -10.52
C ASP A 4 32.32 -24.73 -9.39
N PRO A 5 32.75 -23.49 -9.69
CA PRO A 5 32.82 -22.42 -8.72
C PRO A 5 31.41 -21.86 -8.37
N PRO A 6 31.26 -21.20 -7.21
CA PRO A 6 29.96 -20.74 -6.73
C PRO A 6 29.42 -19.58 -7.57
N VAL A 7 28.18 -19.75 -8.03
CA VAL A 7 27.38 -18.77 -8.76
C VAL A 7 27.22 -17.48 -7.94
N SER A 8 27.65 -16.37 -8.54
CA SER A 8 27.67 -15.03 -7.97
C SER A 8 26.27 -14.52 -7.58
N VAL A 9 26.02 -14.41 -6.28
CA VAL A 9 24.84 -13.74 -5.70
C VAL A 9 25.08 -12.22 -5.68
N GLY A 10 25.14 -11.59 -6.86
CA GLY A 10 25.71 -10.22 -6.99
C GLY A 10 24.86 -9.16 -7.69
N LEU A 11 23.71 -9.49 -8.29
CA LEU A 11 23.06 -8.57 -9.24
C LEU A 11 21.60 -8.21 -8.96
N ARG A 12 20.95 -8.83 -7.96
CA ARG A 12 19.56 -8.49 -7.59
C ARG A 12 19.45 -7.27 -6.67
N ARG A 13 20.52 -6.93 -5.95
CA ARG A 13 20.52 -5.84 -4.96
C ARG A 13 20.60 -4.45 -5.58
N LEU A 14 21.24 -4.32 -6.75
CA LEU A 14 21.48 -3.02 -7.41
C LEU A 14 20.27 -2.46 -8.16
N ARG A 15 19.38 -3.30 -8.72
CA ARG A 15 18.14 -2.81 -9.38
C ARG A 15 17.15 -2.15 -8.43
N VAL A 16 17.14 -2.58 -7.17
CA VAL A 16 16.22 -2.02 -6.16
C VAL A 16 16.53 -0.54 -5.89
N TYR A 17 17.80 -0.15 -5.90
CA TYR A 17 18.21 1.23 -5.64
C TYR A 17 17.92 2.19 -6.81
N SER A 18 18.11 1.76 -8.06
CA SER A 18 17.88 2.64 -9.22
C SER A 18 16.39 2.96 -9.45
N GLU A 19 15.49 2.02 -9.14
CA GLU A 19 14.05 2.28 -9.20
C GLU A 19 13.57 3.13 -8.02
N PHE A 20 14.24 3.03 -6.86
CA PHE A 20 13.95 3.87 -5.69
C PHE A 20 14.31 5.34 -5.95
N GLU A 21 15.46 5.62 -6.60
CA GLU A 21 15.85 6.98 -6.99
C GLU A 21 14.89 7.63 -7.98
N LEU A 22 14.31 6.87 -8.91
CA LEU A 22 13.34 7.40 -9.86
C LEU A 22 11.98 7.73 -9.19
N ALA A 23 11.63 7.02 -8.11
CA ALA A 23 10.42 7.26 -7.34
C ALA A 23 10.56 8.45 -6.36
N MET A 24 11.78 8.80 -5.92
CA MET A 24 12.02 9.93 -5.02
C MET A 24 11.78 11.33 -5.64
N SER A 25 11.41 11.41 -6.92
CA SER A 25 11.21 12.68 -7.62
C SER A 25 9.91 13.43 -7.26
N THR A 26 9.05 12.88 -6.38
CA THR A 26 7.89 13.61 -5.87
C THR A 26 7.74 13.50 -4.36
N GLY A 27 7.37 14.61 -3.71
CA GLY A 27 7.12 14.64 -2.25
C GLY A 27 6.11 13.62 -1.75
N LYS A 28 5.29 13.02 -2.64
CA LYS A 28 4.38 11.90 -2.35
C LYS A 28 5.12 10.67 -1.85
N THR A 29 6.14 10.22 -2.59
CA THR A 29 6.90 9.02 -2.25
C THR A 29 7.69 9.23 -0.96
N ILE A 30 8.30 10.41 -0.77
CA ILE A 30 8.98 10.77 0.48
C ILE A 30 7.99 10.77 1.66
N PHE A 31 6.80 11.33 1.49
CA PHE A 31 5.76 11.32 2.52
C PHE A 31 5.32 9.89 2.90
N LEU A 32 5.11 9.01 1.92
CA LEU A 32 4.75 7.62 2.18
C LEU A 32 5.88 6.82 2.84
N VAL A 33 7.14 7.08 2.48
CA VAL A 33 8.32 6.49 3.13
C VAL A 33 8.43 6.97 4.57
N TYR A 34 8.24 8.27 4.83
CA TYR A 34 8.21 8.83 6.17
C TYR A 34 7.12 8.18 7.02
N LEU A 35 5.89 8.09 6.50
CA LEU A 35 4.79 7.40 7.18
C LEU A 35 5.11 5.93 7.44
N LEU A 36 5.67 5.22 6.46
CA LEU A 36 6.07 3.82 6.63
C LEU A 36 7.05 3.68 7.80
N VAL A 37 8.12 4.48 7.83
CA VAL A 37 9.13 4.43 8.89
C VAL A 37 8.52 4.76 10.26
N GLU A 38 7.68 5.79 10.34
CA GLU A 38 7.00 6.20 11.57
C GLU A 38 6.08 5.10 12.11
N LEU A 39 5.26 4.51 11.25
CA LEU A 39 4.33 3.44 11.61
C LEU A 39 5.07 2.16 12.05
N LEU A 40 6.15 1.80 11.35
CA LEU A 40 7.01 0.68 11.74
C LEU A 40 7.73 0.94 13.07
N GLY A 41 8.18 2.18 13.31
CA GLY A 41 8.77 2.59 14.60
C GLY A 41 7.80 2.42 15.76
N ARG A 42 6.50 2.63 15.52
CA ARG A 42 5.40 2.39 16.46
C ARG A 42 4.91 0.93 16.48
N ARG A 43 5.59 0.02 15.78
CA ARG A 43 5.21 -1.41 15.60
C ARG A 43 3.79 -1.61 15.08
N GLN A 44 3.31 -0.69 14.24
CA GLN A 44 2.00 -0.82 13.60
C GLN A 44 2.10 -1.65 12.32
N LYS A 45 1.02 -2.36 11.98
CA LYS A 45 0.94 -3.15 10.75
C LYS A 45 0.73 -2.22 9.57
N VAL A 46 1.53 -2.39 8.52
CA VAL A 46 1.49 -1.52 7.33
C VAL A 46 1.46 -2.38 6.07
N ALA A 47 0.54 -2.09 5.15
CA ALA A 47 0.55 -2.60 3.80
C ALA A 47 1.03 -1.49 2.85
N VAL A 48 1.92 -1.80 1.93
CA VAL A 48 2.45 -0.84 0.94
C VAL A 48 2.24 -1.40 -0.45
N GLN A 49 1.55 -0.65 -1.30
CA GLN A 49 1.45 -0.96 -2.72
C GLN A 49 2.64 -0.34 -3.47
N TYR A 50 3.29 -1.14 -4.31
CA TYR A 50 4.34 -0.64 -5.19
C TYR A 50 3.76 -0.35 -6.58
N PRO A 51 4.03 0.82 -7.18
CA PRO A 51 3.50 1.16 -8.50
C PRO A 51 4.09 0.31 -9.64
N THR A 52 5.28 -0.29 -9.43
CA THR A 52 5.98 -1.10 -10.42
C THR A 52 5.62 -2.59 -10.38
N ILE A 53 5.02 -3.07 -9.29
CA ILE A 53 4.69 -4.48 -9.08
C ILE A 53 3.17 -4.62 -8.94
N GLN A 54 2.56 -5.58 -9.62
CA GLN A 54 1.14 -5.93 -9.42
C GLN A 54 0.95 -6.67 -8.08
N GLY A 55 1.23 -5.98 -6.98
CA GLY A 55 1.11 -6.54 -5.64
C GLY A 55 1.30 -5.50 -4.56
N TYR A 56 1.34 -5.98 -3.33
CA TYR A 56 1.59 -5.19 -2.13
C TYR A 56 2.42 -6.00 -1.13
N ALA A 57 3.19 -5.31 -0.31
CA ALA A 57 3.88 -5.90 0.83
C ALA A 57 3.08 -5.61 2.10
N ILE A 58 2.97 -6.58 3.00
CA ILE A 58 2.49 -6.35 4.36
C ILE A 58 3.67 -6.50 5.32
N PHE A 59 3.87 -5.46 6.11
CA PHE A 59 4.78 -5.38 7.23
C PHE A 59 4.01 -5.63 8.52
N THR A 60 4.31 -6.78 9.13
CA THR A 60 3.86 -7.17 10.48
C THR A 60 5.10 -7.51 11.31
N ASP A 61 5.06 -8.56 12.14
CA ASP A 61 6.27 -9.17 12.72
C ASP A 61 7.20 -9.74 11.63
N THR A 62 6.63 -10.05 10.46
CA THR A 62 7.37 -10.44 9.24
C THR A 62 6.92 -9.60 8.05
N VAL A 63 7.72 -9.60 6.99
CA VAL A 63 7.38 -8.99 5.70
C VAL A 63 6.94 -10.07 4.73
N ALA A 64 5.75 -9.92 4.16
CA ALA A 64 5.20 -10.83 3.16
C ALA A 64 4.68 -10.05 1.95
N PHE A 65 4.86 -10.64 0.75
CA PHE A 65 4.41 -10.06 -0.52
C PHE A 65 3.19 -10.80 -1.03
N TYR A 66 2.21 -10.05 -1.51
CA TYR A 66 0.94 -10.58 -1.99
C TYR A 66 0.60 -9.99 -3.37
N PRO A 67 0.03 -10.79 -4.27
CA PRO A 67 -0.56 -10.28 -5.50
C PRO A 67 -1.81 -9.43 -5.20
N VAL A 68 -2.19 -8.54 -6.13
CA VAL A 68 -3.47 -7.81 -6.05
C VAL A 68 -4.62 -8.76 -6.37
N THR A 69 -5.00 -9.58 -5.40
CA THR A 69 -6.17 -10.47 -5.45
C THR A 69 -7.23 -10.01 -4.46
N ASP A 70 -8.49 -10.36 -4.69
CA ASP A 70 -9.62 -10.00 -3.80
C ASP A 70 -9.63 -10.77 -2.45
N VAL A 71 -8.66 -11.66 -2.22
CA VAL A 71 -8.48 -12.37 -0.95
C VAL A 71 -7.46 -11.62 -0.09
N THR A 72 -7.87 -11.20 1.10
CA THR A 72 -7.00 -10.51 2.06
C THR A 72 -6.38 -11.52 3.01
N PRO A 73 -5.07 -11.46 3.27
CA PRO A 73 -4.45 -12.24 4.33
C PRO A 73 -4.75 -11.67 5.73
N LEU A 74 -5.42 -10.51 5.82
CA LEU A 74 -5.73 -9.84 7.09
C LEU A 74 -6.82 -10.60 7.85
N LYS A 75 -6.61 -10.79 9.15
CA LYS A 75 -7.57 -11.46 10.04
C LYS A 75 -8.52 -10.45 10.67
N SER A 76 -9.69 -10.91 11.07
CA SER A 76 -10.64 -10.09 11.82
C SER A 76 -9.98 -9.54 13.10
N GLY A 77 -10.04 -8.22 13.29
CA GLY A 77 -9.39 -7.51 14.40
C GLY A 77 -8.05 -6.88 14.05
N ASP A 78 -7.47 -7.17 12.89
CA ASP A 78 -6.29 -6.46 12.42
C ASP A 78 -6.67 -5.02 12.01
N ARG A 79 -5.89 -4.04 12.49
CA ARG A 79 -5.87 -2.68 11.93
C ARG A 79 -4.56 -2.49 11.16
N VAL A 80 -4.65 -2.30 9.85
CA VAL A 80 -3.51 -2.19 8.96
C VAL A 80 -3.55 -0.87 8.20
N TRP A 81 -2.47 -0.10 8.27
CA TRP A 81 -2.31 1.10 7.46
C TRP A 81 -2.01 0.71 6.02
N ALA A 82 -2.85 1.09 5.07
CA ALA A 82 -2.67 0.73 3.67
C ALA A 82 -2.16 1.93 2.88
N LEU A 83 -0.85 1.97 2.64
CA LEU A 83 -0.15 3.05 1.94
C LEU A 83 -0.11 2.77 0.43
N SER A 84 -0.52 3.75 -0.37
CA SER A 84 -0.49 3.66 -1.83
C SER A 84 -0.02 4.99 -2.43
N ASP A 85 0.86 4.90 -3.43
CA ASP A 85 1.27 6.04 -4.26
C ASP A 85 0.42 6.09 -5.53
N SER A 86 -0.37 7.15 -5.67
CA SER A 86 -1.14 7.36 -6.89
C SER A 86 -0.24 7.93 -7.99
N SER A 87 -0.22 7.23 -9.11
CA SER A 87 0.48 7.64 -10.33
C SER A 87 -0.47 7.61 -11.52
N GLU A 88 -0.02 8.08 -12.69
CA GLU A 88 -0.83 8.01 -13.91
C GLU A 88 -1.24 6.57 -14.27
N LYS A 89 -0.37 5.61 -13.93
CA LYS A 89 -0.60 4.18 -14.15
C LYS A 89 -1.38 3.50 -13.02
N ASN A 90 -1.50 4.16 -11.86
CA ASN A 90 -2.05 3.57 -10.66
C ASN A 90 -2.91 4.61 -9.94
N GLN A 91 -4.14 4.78 -10.41
CA GLN A 91 -5.02 5.85 -9.95
C GLN A 91 -5.79 5.50 -8.67
N SER A 92 -5.88 4.21 -8.35
CA SER A 92 -6.67 3.70 -7.23
C SER A 92 -5.88 2.79 -6.31
N LEU A 93 -6.17 2.88 -5.01
CA LEU A 93 -5.83 1.84 -4.04
C LEU A 93 -6.29 0.45 -4.52
N PRO A 94 -5.57 -0.61 -4.17
CA PRO A 94 -6.03 -1.98 -4.35
C PRO A 94 -7.41 -2.17 -3.73
N ARG A 95 -8.30 -2.81 -4.49
CA ARG A 95 -9.65 -3.23 -4.07
C ARG A 95 -9.67 -3.81 -2.67
N ILE A 96 -8.66 -4.61 -2.37
CA ILE A 96 -8.56 -5.31 -1.10
C ILE A 96 -8.50 -4.38 0.11
N PHE A 97 -7.94 -3.18 -0.03
CA PHE A 97 -7.87 -2.20 1.06
C PHE A 97 -9.20 -1.48 1.20
N TYR A 98 -9.75 -0.89 0.14
CA TYR A 98 -11.00 -0.15 0.28
C TYR A 98 -12.25 -1.02 0.44
N HIS A 99 -12.22 -2.32 0.10
CA HIS A 99 -13.27 -3.24 0.49
C HIS A 99 -13.19 -3.70 1.94
N ASN A 100 -12.08 -3.44 2.66
CA ASN A 100 -11.90 -3.88 4.04
C ASN A 100 -11.63 -2.70 4.97
N LEU A 101 -12.39 -1.61 4.84
CA LEU A 101 -12.22 -0.39 5.65
C LEU A 101 -12.41 -0.61 7.17
N ASN A 102 -13.05 -1.71 7.58
CA ASN A 102 -13.13 -2.10 9.00
C ASN A 102 -11.79 -2.57 9.57
N TYR A 103 -10.87 -3.01 8.70
CA TYR A 103 -9.57 -3.60 9.06
C TYR A 103 -8.39 -2.81 8.48
N THR A 104 -8.66 -1.87 7.59
CA THR A 104 -7.62 -1.12 6.88
C THR A 104 -7.85 0.38 7.01
N LEU A 105 -6.74 1.10 7.13
CA LEU A 105 -6.68 2.55 7.19
C LEU A 105 -5.94 3.02 5.93
N PRO A 106 -6.65 3.20 4.80
CA PRO A 106 -6.02 3.58 3.54
C PRO A 106 -5.50 5.01 3.58
N ILE A 107 -4.24 5.19 3.22
CA ILE A 107 -3.62 6.47 2.91
C ILE A 107 -3.10 6.39 1.48
N GLN A 108 -3.70 7.20 0.59
CA GLN A 108 -3.22 7.35 -0.77
C GLN A 108 -2.59 8.72 -0.95
N ALA A 109 -1.29 8.77 -1.25
CA ALA A 109 -0.67 10.01 -1.68
C ALA A 109 -1.06 10.29 -3.12
N THR A 110 -1.60 11.48 -3.39
CA THR A 110 -2.06 11.86 -4.74
C THR A 110 -1.62 13.26 -5.10
N SER A 111 -1.61 13.58 -6.39
CA SER A 111 -1.40 14.96 -6.86
C SER A 111 -2.54 15.85 -6.34
N PRO A 112 -2.31 17.13 -6.04
CA PRO A 112 -3.34 18.05 -5.55
C PRO A 112 -4.47 18.36 -6.56
N LYS A 113 -4.54 17.65 -7.69
CA LYS A 113 -5.59 17.85 -8.68
C LYS A 113 -6.89 17.23 -8.18
N LYS A 114 -7.98 18.00 -8.24
CA LYS A 114 -9.30 17.67 -7.65
C LYS A 114 -9.93 16.41 -8.22
N ASP A 115 -9.66 16.11 -9.49
CA ASP A 115 -10.07 14.89 -10.20
C ASP A 115 -9.45 13.61 -9.64
N ARG A 116 -8.35 13.72 -8.87
CA ARG A 116 -7.68 12.58 -8.23
C ARG A 116 -8.06 12.35 -6.77
N TRP A 117 -9.04 13.09 -6.26
CA TRP A 117 -9.58 12.89 -4.93
C TRP A 117 -10.69 11.85 -5.01
N HIS A 118 -10.48 10.71 -4.37
CA HIS A 118 -11.44 9.61 -4.35
C HIS A 118 -11.98 9.39 -2.94
N ASP A 119 -13.29 9.22 -2.85
CA ASP A 119 -13.98 8.79 -1.63
C ASP A 119 -14.07 7.27 -1.65
N TRP A 120 -13.12 6.61 -0.98
CA TRP A 120 -12.98 5.15 -1.01
C TRP A 120 -14.19 4.42 -0.45
N SER A 121 -14.91 5.01 0.50
CA SER A 121 -16.16 4.45 1.02
C SER A 121 -17.22 4.38 -0.08
N LYS A 122 -17.35 5.46 -0.87
CA LYS A 122 -18.26 5.46 -2.04
C LYS A 122 -17.80 4.51 -3.13
N GLN A 123 -16.49 4.45 -3.40
CA GLN A 123 -15.92 3.53 -4.39
C GLN A 123 -16.18 2.07 -4.00
N ALA A 124 -15.94 1.70 -2.75
CA ALA A 124 -16.21 0.38 -2.20
C ALA A 124 -17.68 0.00 -2.32
N CYS A 125 -18.57 0.98 -2.16
CA CYS A 125 -20.01 0.83 -2.28
C CYS A 125 -20.48 0.64 -3.72
N ALA A 126 -19.94 1.40 -4.67
CA ALA A 126 -20.23 1.23 -6.09
C ALA A 126 -19.77 -0.15 -6.61
N ASP A 127 -18.62 -0.64 -6.12
CA ASP A 127 -18.08 -1.95 -6.49
C ASP A 127 -18.82 -3.12 -5.80
N ARG A 128 -19.54 -2.89 -4.69
CA ARG A 128 -20.36 -3.90 -4.01
C ARG A 128 -21.80 -3.88 -4.55
N LYS A 129 -22.46 -5.05 -4.66
CA LYS A 129 -23.90 -5.10 -4.95
C LYS A 129 -24.69 -4.23 -3.94
N PRO A 130 -25.75 -3.52 -4.37
CA PRO A 130 -26.22 -2.25 -3.77
C PRO A 130 -26.92 -2.31 -2.40
N ARG A 131 -26.64 -3.27 -1.50
CA ARG A 131 -27.41 -3.44 -0.24
C ARG A 131 -26.67 -3.21 1.08
N VAL A 132 -25.41 -2.74 1.11
CA VAL A 132 -24.59 -2.78 2.35
C VAL A 132 -23.83 -1.48 2.65
N CYS A 133 -24.40 -0.30 2.37
CA CYS A 133 -23.63 0.96 2.30
C CYS A 133 -23.87 1.99 3.40
N ASP A 134 -24.78 1.75 4.34
CA ASP A 134 -25.25 2.84 5.22
C ASP A 134 -24.31 3.19 6.40
N ASN A 135 -23.20 2.45 6.60
CA ASN A 135 -22.36 2.57 7.81
C ASN A 135 -20.88 2.94 7.58
N LEU A 136 -20.47 3.30 6.35
CA LEU A 136 -19.07 3.68 6.08
C LEU A 136 -18.87 5.19 6.24
N SER A 137 -18.62 5.62 7.48
CA SER A 137 -18.18 6.98 7.78
C SER A 137 -16.81 7.27 7.15
N PRO A 138 -16.59 8.44 6.51
CA PRO A 138 -15.27 8.84 6.05
C PRO A 138 -14.35 9.03 7.26
N PHE A 139 -13.24 8.28 7.29
CA PHE A 139 -12.19 8.48 8.29
C PHE A 139 -11.56 9.87 8.09
N LYS A 140 -11.76 10.78 9.05
CA LYS A 140 -10.91 11.96 9.20
C LYS A 140 -9.63 11.52 9.90
N LEU A 141 -8.50 11.73 9.23
CA LEU A 141 -7.19 11.58 9.85
C LEU A 141 -6.99 12.79 10.78
N ASP A 142 -7.16 12.58 12.08
CA ASP A 142 -6.83 13.60 13.07
C ASP A 142 -5.35 13.45 13.45
N LEU A 143 -4.54 14.46 13.12
CA LEU A 143 -3.09 14.44 13.34
C LEU A 143 -2.70 15.02 14.71
N THR A 144 -3.68 15.41 15.53
CA THR A 144 -3.45 15.82 16.92
C THR A 144 -3.59 14.62 17.83
N GLY A 145 -2.47 13.94 18.11
CA GLY A 145 -2.35 13.06 19.28
C GLY A 145 -2.18 13.87 20.55
#